data_AF-A0AB37XMZ6-F1
#
_entry.id   AF-A0AB37XMZ6-F1
#
_cell.length_a   1.000
_cell.length_b   1.000
_cell.length_c   1.000
_cell.angle_alpha   90.00
_cell.angle_beta   90.00
_cell.angle_gamma   90.00
#
_symmetry.space_group_name_H-M   'P 1'
#
loop_
_entity.id
_entity.type
_entity.pdbx_description
1 polymer ?
#
loop_
_entity_poly.entity_id
_entity_poly.type
_entity_poly.pdbx_seq_one_letter_code
_entity_poly.pdbx_strand_id
1 'polypeptide(L)'
;PTYGNELFLGGRQSSSNAGQNFLPTHQMPLLARGNFNPEFISVLSHKQNDTKKSKIKVTYQREMDRYTNQWNRLHWVGNNYKNQNTVTFTSTYEVDWQNHTVKLIGTDSKETNPGV
;
A
#
# COMPACT_ATOMS: atom_id res chain seq x y z
N PRO A 1 27.28 -1.81 -4.39
CA PRO A 1 27.66 -2.37 -3.07
C PRO A 1 27.48 -3.89 -3.03
N THR A 2 28.30 -4.59 -2.24
CA THR A 2 28.44 -6.07 -2.23
C THR A 2 27.17 -6.84 -1.88
N TYR A 3 26.32 -6.32 -0.97
CA TYR A 3 25.17 -7.05 -0.41
C TYR A 3 23.79 -6.60 -0.93
N GLY A 4 23.75 -5.63 -1.85
CA GLY A 4 22.51 -5.08 -2.39
C GLY A 4 21.72 -4.25 -1.38
N ASN A 5 20.38 -4.38 -1.39
CA ASN A 5 19.49 -3.76 -0.42
C ASN A 5 19.21 -4.75 0.71
N GLU A 6 19.66 -4.44 1.93
CA GLU A 6 19.61 -5.35 3.08
C GLU A 6 18.44 -5.06 4.03
N LEU A 7 17.46 -4.22 3.63
CA LEU A 7 16.39 -3.70 4.49
C LEU A 7 15.66 -4.80 5.30
N PHE A 8 15.39 -5.94 4.67
CA PHE A 8 14.74 -7.09 5.29
C PHE A 8 15.58 -8.37 5.20
N LEU A 9 16.91 -8.27 5.02
CA LEU A 9 17.79 -9.42 4.98
C LEU A 9 18.04 -9.95 6.40
N GLY A 10 17.89 -11.25 6.64
CA GLY A 10 18.11 -11.84 7.97
C GLY A 10 19.58 -11.82 8.39
N GLY A 11 20.46 -12.34 7.53
CA GLY A 11 21.90 -12.33 7.77
C GLY A 11 22.72 -12.63 6.51
N ARG A 12 23.89 -11.98 6.40
CA ARG A 12 24.80 -12.08 5.24
C ARG A 12 25.40 -13.46 5.03
N GLN A 13 25.53 -14.25 6.10
CA GLN A 13 26.17 -15.57 6.12
C GLN A 13 25.28 -16.64 6.76
N SER A 14 23.96 -16.43 6.76
CA SER A 14 23.00 -17.38 7.32
C SER A 14 23.11 -18.74 6.63
N SER A 15 23.12 -19.82 7.41
CA SER A 15 23.02 -21.20 6.92
C SER A 15 21.58 -21.64 6.64
N SER A 16 20.60 -20.76 6.84
CA SER A 16 19.18 -21.05 6.64
C SER A 16 18.80 -21.06 5.16
N ASN A 17 17.67 -21.68 4.83
CA ASN A 17 17.08 -21.59 3.50
C ASN A 17 16.66 -20.14 3.19
N ALA A 18 16.59 -19.79 1.90
CA ALA A 18 16.26 -18.43 1.43
C ALA A 18 14.98 -17.87 2.08
N GLY A 19 13.90 -18.67 2.10
CA GLY A 19 12.62 -18.30 2.71
C GLY A 19 12.66 -18.03 4.22
N GLN A 20 13.72 -18.45 4.91
CA GLN A 20 13.92 -18.27 6.35
C GLN A 20 14.94 -17.15 6.66
N ASN A 21 15.65 -16.63 5.65
CA ASN A 21 16.69 -15.62 5.82
C ASN A 21 16.19 -14.18 5.56
N PHE A 22 15.00 -13.89 6.07
CA PHE A 22 14.44 -12.54 6.11
C PHE A 22 14.41 -12.03 7.56
N LEU A 23 14.33 -10.71 7.73
CA LEU A 23 14.08 -10.09 9.02
C LEU A 23 12.80 -10.70 9.63
N PRO A 24 12.79 -11.16 10.89
CA PRO A 24 11.61 -11.71 11.51
C PRO A 24 10.43 -10.72 11.47
N THR A 25 9.22 -11.20 11.17
CA THR A 25 8.05 -10.35 10.94
C THR A 25 7.70 -9.42 12.11
N HIS A 26 7.95 -9.85 13.35
CA HIS A 26 7.71 -9.04 14.55
C HIS A 26 8.69 -7.85 14.68
N GLN A 27 9.82 -7.89 13.97
CA GLN A 27 10.82 -6.81 13.93
C GLN A 27 10.59 -5.87 12.74
N MET A 28 9.75 -6.27 11.77
CA MET A 28 9.39 -5.41 10.65
C MET A 28 8.44 -4.29 11.11
N PRO A 29 8.55 -3.07 10.52
CA PRO A 29 7.58 -2.00 10.75
C PRO A 29 6.14 -2.49 10.50
N LEU A 30 5.20 -2.10 11.36
CA LEU A 30 3.79 -2.52 11.22
C LEU A 30 3.20 -2.16 9.86
N LEU A 31 3.56 -1.00 9.29
CA LEU A 31 3.06 -0.57 7.98
C LEU A 31 3.61 -1.43 6.81
N ALA A 32 4.75 -2.09 6.99
CA ALA A 32 5.35 -2.93 5.95
C ALA A 32 4.75 -4.35 5.90
N ARG A 33 4.19 -4.83 7.03
CA ARG A 33 3.71 -6.22 7.17
C ARG A 33 2.27 -6.36 7.67
N GLY A 34 1.65 -5.27 8.08
CA GLY A 34 0.33 -5.22 8.70
C GLY A 34 -0.58 -4.24 7.97
N ASN A 35 -1.28 -3.40 8.72
CA ASN A 35 -2.26 -2.46 8.20
C ASN A 35 -1.86 -1.01 8.45
N PHE A 36 -2.26 -0.14 7.53
CA PHE A 36 -2.31 1.29 7.74
C PHE A 36 -3.75 1.68 8.05
N ASN A 37 -3.98 2.37 9.17
CA ASN A 37 -5.29 2.90 9.56
C ASN A 37 -5.25 4.42 9.33
N PRO A 38 -5.69 4.92 8.16
CA PRO A 38 -5.59 6.32 7.83
C PRO A 38 -6.61 7.17 8.58
N GLU A 39 -6.15 8.28 9.15
CA GLU A 39 -6.98 9.35 9.69
C GLU A 39 -6.61 10.66 8.98
N PHE A 40 -7.36 10.98 7.93
CA PHE A 40 -7.18 12.21 7.16
C PHE A 40 -8.48 13.01 7.12
N ILE A 41 -8.37 14.33 7.17
CA ILE A 41 -9.51 15.26 7.12
C ILE A 41 -9.31 16.20 5.94
N SER A 42 -10.36 16.39 5.15
CA SER A 42 -10.44 17.38 4.08
C SER A 42 -11.64 18.27 4.32
N VAL A 43 -11.45 19.59 4.17
CA VAL A 43 -12.52 20.59 4.31
C VAL A 43 -12.82 21.16 2.92
N LEU A 44 -14.08 21.14 2.54
CA LEU A 44 -14.58 21.61 1.23
C LEU A 44 -15.66 22.66 1.46
N SER A 45 -15.67 23.70 0.62
CA SER A 45 -16.69 24.76 0.63
C SER A 45 -17.50 24.72 -0.67
N HIS A 46 -18.81 24.99 -0.57
CA HIS A 46 -19.73 25.02 -1.71
C HIS A 46 -20.61 26.28 -1.64
N LYS A 47 -20.79 26.99 -2.76
CA LYS A 47 -21.63 28.19 -2.80
C LYS A 47 -23.10 27.81 -2.65
N GLN A 48 -23.83 28.49 -1.76
CA GLN A 48 -25.21 28.12 -1.43
C GLN A 48 -26.19 28.23 -2.61
N ASN A 49 -25.91 29.11 -3.59
CA ASN A 49 -26.79 29.35 -4.75
C ASN A 49 -26.38 28.54 -6.00
N ASP A 50 -25.53 27.53 -5.85
CA ASP A 50 -25.04 26.68 -6.95
C ASP A 50 -25.78 25.32 -6.97
N THR A 51 -25.31 24.36 -7.77
CA THR A 51 -25.88 23.03 -7.90
C THR A 51 -26.07 22.33 -6.55
N LYS A 52 -27.24 21.73 -6.35
CA LYS A 52 -27.61 21.12 -5.05
C LYS A 52 -26.77 19.91 -4.68
N LYS A 53 -26.11 19.28 -5.65
CA LYS A 53 -25.44 17.99 -5.49
C LYS A 53 -24.06 17.99 -6.13
N SER A 54 -23.10 17.38 -5.44
CA SER A 54 -21.75 17.13 -5.97
C SER A 54 -21.36 15.67 -5.81
N LYS A 55 -20.27 15.26 -6.48
CA LYS A 55 -19.70 13.93 -6.37
C LYS A 55 -18.34 14.00 -5.70
N ILE A 56 -18.12 13.18 -4.67
CA ILE A 56 -16.83 13.01 -4.01
C ILE A 56 -16.33 11.60 -4.28
N LYS A 57 -15.12 11.50 -4.83
CA LYS A 57 -14.44 10.22 -5.04
C LYS A 57 -13.34 10.07 -4.00
N VAL A 58 -13.39 8.98 -3.24
CA VAL A 58 -12.42 8.64 -2.20
C VAL A 58 -11.67 7.40 -2.64
N THR A 59 -10.35 7.49 -2.75
CA THR A 59 -9.48 6.40 -3.20
C THR A 59 -8.48 6.03 -2.12
N TYR A 60 -8.46 4.75 -1.78
CA TYR A 60 -7.48 4.12 -0.91
C TYR A 60 -6.56 3.26 -1.78
N GLN A 61 -5.26 3.38 -1.61
CA GLN A 61 -4.28 2.66 -2.42
C GLN A 61 -3.14 2.14 -1.55
N ARG A 62 -2.70 0.91 -1.83
CA ARG A 62 -1.41 0.39 -1.38
C ARG A 62 -0.55 0.07 -2.60
N GLU A 63 0.72 0.45 -2.52
CA GLU A 63 1.76 0.09 -3.47
C GLU A 63 2.71 -0.89 -2.78
N MET A 64 2.96 -2.02 -3.42
CA MET A 64 3.73 -3.12 -2.86
C MET A 64 5.02 -3.29 -3.65
N ASP A 65 6.11 -3.35 -2.89
CA ASP A 65 7.43 -3.70 -3.39
C ASP A 65 7.66 -5.21 -3.24
N ARG A 66 8.45 -5.80 -4.13
CA ARG A 66 8.90 -7.18 -4.02
C ARG A 66 10.33 -7.20 -3.47
N TYR A 67 10.46 -7.60 -2.21
CA TYR A 67 11.76 -7.85 -1.61
C TYR A 67 12.21 -9.30 -1.84
N THR A 68 13.47 -9.51 -2.19
CA THR A 68 14.04 -10.84 -2.47
C THR A 68 15.41 -10.99 -1.82
N ASN A 69 15.80 -12.22 -1.51
CA ASN A 69 17.16 -12.58 -1.13
C ASN A 69 17.69 -13.70 -2.04
N GLN A 70 19.00 -13.74 -2.25
CA GLN A 70 19.65 -14.81 -2.99
C GLN A 70 21.03 -15.12 -2.41
N TRP A 71 21.40 -16.40 -2.37
CA TRP A 71 22.73 -16.85 -2.02
C TRP A 71 23.59 -16.92 -3.28
N ASN A 72 24.66 -16.13 -3.35
CA ASN A 72 25.51 -16.08 -4.54
C ASN A 72 26.69 -17.08 -4.50
N ARG A 73 26.62 -18.10 -3.64
CA ARG A 73 27.69 -19.06 -3.29
C ARG A 73 28.75 -18.56 -2.29
N LEU A 74 28.76 -17.26 -1.95
CA LEU A 74 29.71 -16.68 -0.98
C LEU A 74 29.03 -15.94 0.17
N HIS A 75 27.95 -15.23 -0.12
CA HIS A 75 27.15 -14.49 0.85
C HIS A 75 25.73 -14.29 0.32
N TRP A 76 24.82 -13.88 1.20
CA TRP A 76 23.48 -13.43 0.82
C TRP A 76 23.52 -12.02 0.22
N VAL A 77 22.60 -11.77 -0.71
CA VAL A 77 22.36 -10.48 -1.34
C VAL A 77 20.86 -10.21 -1.32
N GLY A 78 20.46 -9.03 -0.87
CA GLY A 78 19.06 -8.60 -0.88
C GLY A 78 18.76 -7.63 -2.04
N ASN A 79 17.54 -7.65 -2.56
CA ASN A 79 17.06 -6.71 -3.58
C ASN A 79 15.63 -6.28 -3.28
N ASN A 80 15.32 -5.00 -3.51
CA ASN A 80 13.97 -4.48 -3.43
C ASN A 80 13.54 -3.96 -4.80
N TYR A 81 12.53 -4.60 -5.40
CA TYR A 81 11.94 -4.16 -6.66
C TYR A 81 10.70 -3.34 -6.33
N LYS A 82 10.72 -2.06 -6.69
CA LYS A 82 9.65 -1.14 -6.32
C LYS A 82 8.38 -1.33 -7.17
N ASN A 83 7.24 -0.99 -6.59
CA ASN A 83 5.95 -0.82 -7.30
C ASN A 83 5.58 -2.03 -8.18
N GLN A 84 5.72 -3.23 -7.63
CA GLN A 84 5.48 -4.47 -8.38
C GLN A 84 4.01 -4.86 -8.42
N ASN A 85 3.24 -4.41 -7.43
CA ASN A 85 1.79 -4.58 -7.40
C ASN A 85 1.13 -3.38 -6.71
N THR A 86 0.00 -2.93 -7.27
CA THR A 86 -0.81 -1.86 -6.72
C THR A 86 -2.24 -2.35 -6.55
N VAL A 87 -2.77 -2.19 -5.34
CA VAL A 87 -4.18 -2.48 -5.02
C VAL A 87 -4.86 -1.18 -4.68
N THR A 88 -5.94 -0.89 -5.39
CA THR A 88 -6.71 0.34 -5.23
C THR A 88 -8.17 0.00 -4.97
N PHE A 89 -8.76 0.68 -4.00
CA PHE A 89 -10.19 0.70 -3.75
C PHE A 89 -10.69 2.14 -3.88
N THR A 90 -11.75 2.34 -4.65
CA THR A 90 -12.36 3.65 -4.87
C THR A 90 -13.84 3.58 -4.56
N SER A 91 -14.34 4.55 -3.80
CA SER A 91 -15.77 4.76 -3.55
C SER A 91 -16.17 6.16 -4.03
N THR A 92 -17.32 6.26 -4.69
CA THR A 92 -17.87 7.54 -5.16
C THR A 92 -19.17 7.80 -4.43
N TYR A 93 -19.28 8.98 -3.84
CA TYR A 93 -20.43 9.45 -3.09
C TYR A 93 -21.07 10.64 -3.78
N GLU A 94 -22.39 10.71 -3.74
CA GLU A 94 -23.15 11.92 -4.03
C GLU A 94 -23.43 12.63 -2.70
N VAL A 95 -23.08 13.92 -2.63
CA VAL A 95 -23.39 14.79 -1.49
C VAL A 95 -24.51 15.71 -1.90
N ASP A 96 -25.59 15.72 -1.13
CA ASP A 96 -26.68 16.68 -1.26
C ASP A 96 -26.48 17.82 -0.26
N TRP A 97 -26.08 18.99 -0.77
CA TRP A 97 -25.78 20.17 0.04
C TRP A 97 -27.03 20.79 0.66
N GLN A 98 -28.20 20.60 0.05
CA GLN A 98 -29.46 21.13 0.54
C GLN A 98 -30.02 20.27 1.69
N ASN A 99 -29.96 18.95 1.54
CA ASN A 99 -30.51 18.01 2.51
C ASN A 99 -29.48 17.50 3.54
N HIS A 100 -28.21 17.86 3.38
CA HIS A 100 -27.09 17.38 4.21
C HIS A 100 -26.99 15.85 4.27
N THR A 101 -27.19 15.19 3.12
CA THR A 101 -27.13 13.73 3.01
C THR A 101 -26.00 13.29 2.10
N VAL A 102 -25.52 12.08 2.33
CA VAL A 102 -24.49 11.43 1.53
C VAL A 102 -25.01 10.07 1.08
N LYS A 103 -24.83 9.76 -0.20
CA LYS A 103 -25.23 8.47 -0.78
C LYS A 103 -24.05 7.85 -1.53
N LEU A 104 -23.73 6.59 -1.24
CA LEU A 104 -22.81 5.81 -2.07
C LEU A 104 -23.45 5.56 -3.44
N ILE A 105 -22.76 5.94 -4.51
CA ILE A 105 -23.25 5.80 -5.89
C ILE A 105 -22.40 4.85 -6.75
N GLY A 106 -21.23 4.42 -6.26
CA GLY A 106 -20.42 3.41 -6.95
C GLY A 106 -19.14 3.07 -6.22
N THR A 107 -18.62 1.88 -6.50
CA THR A 107 -17.34 1.37 -5.99
C THR A 107 -16.55 0.71 -7.12
N ASP A 108 -15.23 0.79 -7.05
CA ASP A 108 -14.30 0.15 -7.98
C ASP A 108 -13.11 -0.42 -7.21
N SER A 109 -12.70 -1.63 -7.59
CA SER A 109 -11.57 -2.33 -6.98
C SER A 109 -10.68 -2.88 -8.09
N LYS A 110 -9.38 -2.59 -8.01
CA LYS A 110 -8.40 -3.07 -8.98
C LYS A 110 -7.12 -3.53 -8.30
N GLU A 111 -6.50 -4.55 -8.88
CA GLU A 111 -5.18 -5.05 -8.53
C GLU A 111 -4.39 -5.25 -9.82
N THR A 112 -3.18 -4.71 -9.90
CA THR A 112 -2.40 -4.71 -11.14
C THR A 112 -1.70 -6.03 -11.39
N ASN A 113 -1.22 -6.70 -10.34
CA ASN A 113 -0.36 -7.88 -10.47
C ASN A 113 -0.43 -8.79 -9.23
N PRO A 114 -1.52 -9.56 -9.05
CA PRO A 114 -1.71 -10.38 -7.86
C PRO A 114 -0.63 -11.46 -7.75
N GLY A 115 -0.06 -11.62 -6.56
CA GLY A 115 0.92 -12.66 -6.25
C GLY A 115 2.39 -12.31 -6.52
N VAL A 116 2.70 -11.05 -6.83
CA VAL A 116 4.07 -10.52 -6.96
C VAL A 116 4.52 -9.78 -5.72
#